data_AF-A0A7C8AJW2-F1
#
_entry.id   AF-A0A7C8AJW2-F1
#
_cell.length_a   1.000
_cell.length_b   1.000
_cell.length_c   1.000
_cell.angle_alpha   90.00
_cell.angle_beta   90.00
_cell.angle_gamma   90.00
#
_symmetry.space_group_name_H-M   'P 1'
#
loop_
_entity.id
_entity.type
_entity.pdbx_description
1 polymer ?
#
loop_
_entity_poly.entity_id
_entity_poly.type
_entity_poly.pdbx_seq_one_letter_code
_entity_poly.pdbx_strand_id
1 'polypeptide(L)'
;MTSFLLASCATFAPPERGTQDLPLPESFTLYGPAVSFPERWWEGFGSEELCGLVQQALDGNFTLQQAVARLRQAAAVAKRAGAVRRPELDFNAEASVTRTHRDAGESPPLMDTAAQKLNALNTLLGGAGPGANAGGNAAASTSALGAAASAVQSVQTRVQGLDALLSAPPASETTFTAESYLLGLTTSYELDLWGRLSAAHRSARLDLEATREDLYTAMQTIAGQVVLTWLDTLVEKQGLGVVRDQLATNKTNLELIELRYRKGMATALDVFQQRQAVAQAAAAIPPLEARLETLTHELAVLLGKPPRADLGLADGAFPEAGPLPAQGIPADLLARRPDVRAAGLDQYFKREQDGTTELIGDPPSGWRLVNQGKD
;
A
#
# COMPACT_ATOMS: atom_id res chain seq x y z
N MET A 1 43.58 -33.67 4.80
CA MET A 1 43.72 -32.45 3.97
C MET A 1 42.56 -31.53 4.32
N THR A 2 42.77 -30.63 5.28
CA THR A 2 41.83 -29.58 5.68
C THR A 2 42.08 -28.37 4.79
N SER A 3 41.29 -28.21 3.73
CA SER A 3 41.29 -27.00 2.90
C SER A 3 40.60 -25.86 3.65
N PHE A 4 41.39 -24.92 4.16
CA PHE A 4 40.89 -23.61 4.57
C PHE A 4 40.76 -22.75 3.31
N LEU A 5 39.53 -22.58 2.80
CA LEU A 5 39.22 -21.57 1.80
C LEU A 5 39.16 -20.21 2.52
N LEU A 6 40.27 -19.46 2.46
CA LEU A 6 40.28 -18.04 2.79
C LEU A 6 39.49 -17.29 1.71
N ALA A 7 38.19 -17.16 1.90
CA ALA A 7 37.39 -16.19 1.16
C ALA A 7 37.85 -14.78 1.60
N SER A 8 38.70 -14.15 0.78
CA SER A 8 38.94 -12.71 0.88
C SER A 8 37.62 -12.01 0.64
N CYS A 9 37.08 -11.44 1.71
CA CYS A 9 35.73 -10.96 1.75
C CYS A 9 35.87 -9.43 1.87
N ALA A 10 35.68 -8.74 0.74
CA ALA A 10 35.90 -7.30 0.63
C ALA A 10 34.68 -6.55 1.16
N THR A 11 34.89 -5.69 2.15
CA THR A 11 33.91 -4.68 2.55
C THR A 11 33.62 -3.81 1.34
N PHE A 12 32.39 -3.88 0.85
CA PHE A 12 31.95 -3.04 -0.25
C PHE A 12 31.88 -1.61 0.24
N ALA A 13 32.93 -0.85 -0.08
CA ALA A 13 33.01 0.59 0.06
C ALA A 13 33.02 1.18 -1.36
N PRO A 14 31.97 1.85 -1.78
CA PRO A 14 31.88 2.46 -3.10
C PRO A 14 32.87 3.61 -3.31
N PRO A 15 33.18 3.98 -4.56
CA PRO A 15 33.94 5.19 -4.86
C PRO A 15 33.09 6.46 -4.64
N GLU A 16 33.69 7.50 -4.04
CA GLU A 16 33.09 8.84 -3.91
C GLU A 16 32.82 9.45 -5.29
N ARG A 17 31.56 9.77 -5.60
CA ARG A 17 31.23 10.69 -6.70
C ARG A 17 30.90 12.04 -6.10
N GLY A 18 31.71 13.04 -6.42
CA GLY A 18 31.59 14.41 -5.94
C GLY A 18 30.18 14.97 -6.07
N THR A 19 29.86 15.92 -5.19
CA THR A 19 28.72 16.82 -5.39
C THR A 19 28.83 17.39 -6.80
N GLN A 20 27.79 17.21 -7.62
CA GLN A 20 27.76 17.94 -8.88
C GLN A 20 27.65 19.41 -8.48
N ASP A 21 28.72 20.17 -8.69
CA ASP A 21 28.66 21.62 -8.60
C ASP A 21 27.73 22.09 -9.70
N LEU A 22 26.45 22.25 -9.36
CA LEU A 22 25.53 22.95 -10.24
C LEU A 22 26.07 24.37 -10.35
N PRO A 23 26.29 24.91 -11.56
CA PRO A 23 26.73 26.28 -11.75
C PRO A 23 25.56 27.22 -11.46
N LEU A 24 25.21 27.38 -10.19
CA LEU A 24 24.22 28.33 -9.71
C LEU A 24 24.94 29.62 -9.32
N PRO A 25 24.49 30.78 -9.80
CA PRO A 25 25.02 32.05 -9.32
C PRO A 25 24.65 32.23 -7.84
N GLU A 26 25.53 32.80 -7.01
CA GLU A 26 25.26 33.00 -5.56
C GLU A 26 23.97 33.81 -5.29
N SER A 27 23.55 34.64 -6.25
CA SER A 27 22.25 35.32 -6.23
C SER A 27 21.65 35.40 -7.64
N PHE A 28 20.32 35.37 -7.71
CA PHE A 28 19.56 35.58 -8.96
C PHE A 28 19.28 37.06 -9.27
N THR A 29 20.00 37.98 -8.61
CA THR A 29 19.73 39.43 -8.68
C THR A 29 21.02 40.23 -8.63
N LEU A 30 21.13 41.26 -9.47
CA LEU A 30 22.30 42.16 -9.49
C LEU A 30 22.30 43.19 -8.34
N TYR A 31 21.18 43.35 -7.63
CA TYR A 31 20.99 44.42 -6.64
C TYR A 31 20.28 43.90 -5.39
N GLY A 32 20.90 44.14 -4.22
CA GLY A 32 20.27 44.14 -2.90
C GLY A 32 20.58 42.92 -2.00
N PRO A 33 20.56 43.12 -0.66
CA PRO A 33 20.78 42.05 0.30
C PRO A 33 19.58 41.11 0.39
N ALA A 34 19.89 39.84 0.63
CA ALA A 34 18.93 38.77 0.86
C ALA A 34 17.98 39.04 2.03
N VAL A 35 16.66 38.89 1.80
CA VAL A 35 15.66 38.91 2.88
C VAL A 35 15.12 37.49 3.09
N SER A 36 14.99 37.10 4.36
CA SER A 36 14.33 35.84 4.75
C SER A 36 12.83 35.96 4.52
N PHE A 37 12.25 35.08 3.71
CA PHE A 37 10.79 34.99 3.57
C PHE A 37 10.18 34.26 4.77
N PRO A 38 9.07 34.75 5.33
CA PRO A 38 8.32 34.02 6.34
C PRO A 38 7.71 32.76 5.73
N GLU A 39 7.67 31.66 6.49
CA GLU A 39 7.07 30.40 6.05
C GLU A 39 5.59 30.54 5.68
N ARG A 40 4.86 31.39 6.42
CA ARG A 40 3.46 31.76 6.16
C ARG A 40 3.37 33.03 5.30
N TRP A 41 3.90 32.95 4.09
CA TRP A 41 3.99 34.10 3.16
C TRP A 41 2.64 34.79 2.88
N TRP A 42 1.51 34.07 2.97
CA TRP A 42 0.17 34.62 2.75
C TRP A 42 -0.28 35.60 3.84
N GLU A 43 0.38 35.63 5.01
CA GLU A 43 0.11 36.65 6.04
C GLU A 43 0.49 38.05 5.56
N GLY A 44 1.40 38.15 4.57
CA GLY A 44 1.82 39.42 3.97
C GLY A 44 0.71 40.19 3.25
N PHE A 45 -0.42 39.55 2.93
CA PHE A 45 -1.60 40.22 2.37
C PHE A 45 -2.44 40.97 3.41
N GLY A 46 -2.22 40.74 4.71
CA GLY A 46 -2.96 41.43 5.77
C GLY A 46 -4.48 41.15 5.81
N SER A 47 -4.95 40.06 5.20
CA SER A 47 -6.36 39.66 5.19
C SER A 47 -6.62 38.54 6.20
N GLU A 48 -7.46 38.81 7.20
CA GLU A 48 -7.90 37.81 8.20
C GLU A 48 -8.73 36.70 7.55
N GLU A 49 -9.59 37.06 6.59
CA GLU A 49 -10.40 36.10 5.82
C GLU A 49 -9.49 35.11 5.07
N LEU A 50 -8.48 35.62 4.35
CA LEU A 50 -7.53 34.80 3.62
C LEU A 50 -6.76 33.86 4.56
N CYS A 51 -6.27 34.37 5.67
CA CYS A 51 -5.53 33.57 6.64
C CYS A 51 -6.41 32.45 7.23
N GLY A 52 -7.68 32.74 7.51
CA GLY A 52 -8.66 31.76 7.96
C GLY A 52 -8.96 30.68 6.92
N LEU A 53 -9.07 31.05 5.64
CA LEU A 53 -9.30 30.12 4.53
C LEU A 53 -8.09 29.19 4.32
N VAL A 54 -6.87 29.74 4.31
CA VAL A 54 -5.65 28.92 4.18
C VAL A 54 -5.52 27.95 5.35
N GLN A 55 -5.79 28.39 6.59
CA GLN A 55 -5.75 27.51 7.74
C GLN A 55 -6.78 26.38 7.64
N GLN A 56 -8.02 26.69 7.26
CA GLN A 56 -9.06 25.69 7.02
C GLN A 56 -8.65 24.67 5.95
N ALA A 57 -8.01 25.10 4.86
CA ALA A 57 -7.50 24.19 3.84
C ALA A 57 -6.37 23.29 4.37
N LEU A 58 -5.42 23.85 5.12
CA LEU A 58 -4.32 23.07 5.69
C LEU A 58 -4.80 21.98 6.67
N ASP A 59 -5.87 22.26 7.41
CA ASP A 59 -6.46 21.32 8.37
C ASP A 59 -7.43 20.30 7.72
N GLY A 60 -8.16 20.71 6.69
CA GLY A 60 -9.30 19.96 6.14
C GLY A 60 -9.09 19.32 4.76
N ASN A 61 -8.07 19.69 4.00
CA ASN A 61 -7.94 19.28 2.60
C ASN A 61 -7.63 17.78 2.41
N PHE A 62 -8.38 17.13 1.51
CA PHE A 62 -8.23 15.69 1.24
C PHE A 62 -6.90 15.29 0.58
N THR A 63 -6.31 16.16 -0.25
CA THR A 63 -4.98 15.94 -0.84
C THR A 63 -3.91 15.92 0.25
N LEU A 64 -4.03 16.79 1.25
CA LEU A 64 -3.12 16.77 2.41
C LEU A 64 -3.33 15.53 3.28
N GLN A 65 -4.58 15.10 3.50
CA GLN A 65 -4.86 13.83 4.18
C GLN A 65 -4.23 12.63 3.46
N GLN A 66 -4.27 12.61 2.12
CA GLN A 66 -3.58 11.60 1.31
C GLN A 66 -2.06 11.68 1.48
N ALA A 67 -1.47 12.88 1.46
CA ALA A 67 -0.04 13.06 1.68
C ALA A 67 0.40 12.59 3.08
N VAL A 68 -0.39 12.89 4.12
CA VAL A 68 -0.15 12.39 5.48
C VAL A 68 -0.27 10.87 5.55
N ALA A 69 -1.21 10.26 4.83
CA ALA A 69 -1.32 8.80 4.75
C ALA A 69 -0.09 8.16 4.09
N ARG A 70 0.45 8.78 3.02
CA ARG A 70 1.71 8.35 2.39
C ARG A 70 2.89 8.46 3.36
N LEU A 71 2.96 9.53 4.16
CA LEU A 71 3.98 9.68 5.19
C LEU A 71 3.91 8.57 6.25
N ARG A 72 2.69 8.21 6.71
CA ARG A 72 2.49 7.08 7.64
C ARG A 72 2.91 5.75 7.02
N GLN A 73 2.60 5.53 5.75
CA GLN A 73 3.02 4.34 5.01
C GLN A 73 4.55 4.27 4.93
N ALA A 74 5.22 5.36 4.55
CA ALA A 74 6.69 5.43 4.52
C ALA A 74 7.29 5.15 5.91
N ALA A 75 6.67 5.65 6.99
CA ALA A 75 7.13 5.38 8.36
C ALA A 75 7.00 3.90 8.73
N ALA A 76 5.92 3.23 8.32
CA ALA A 76 5.74 1.81 8.53
C ALA A 76 6.77 0.97 7.74
N VAL A 77 7.10 1.38 6.52
CA VAL A 77 8.16 0.76 5.70
C VAL A 77 9.52 0.93 6.38
N ALA A 78 9.86 2.13 6.85
CA ALA A 78 11.08 2.39 7.60
C ALA A 78 11.18 1.53 8.88
N LYS A 79 10.07 1.39 9.61
CA LYS A 79 9.98 0.54 10.80
C LYS A 79 10.18 -0.94 10.46
N ARG A 80 9.56 -1.44 9.39
CA ARG A 80 9.74 -2.82 8.90
C ARG A 80 11.19 -3.09 8.52
N ALA A 81 11.82 -2.17 7.77
CA ALA A 81 13.23 -2.30 7.40
C ALA A 81 14.16 -2.35 8.63
N GLY A 82 13.81 -1.64 9.70
CA GLY A 82 14.53 -1.71 10.98
C GLY A 82 14.30 -3.00 11.76
N ALA A 83 13.11 -3.61 11.63
CA ALA A 83 12.76 -4.85 12.32
C ALA A 83 13.57 -6.05 11.80
N VAL A 84 13.92 -6.08 10.51
CA VAL A 84 14.77 -7.14 9.90
C VAL A 84 16.16 -7.23 10.55
N ARG A 85 16.63 -6.15 11.20
CA ARG A 85 17.92 -6.13 11.94
C ARG A 85 17.82 -6.71 13.35
N ARG A 86 16.64 -7.16 13.77
CA ARG A 86 16.41 -7.82 15.06
C ARG A 86 16.24 -9.32 14.84
N PRO A 87 16.53 -10.16 15.85
CA PRO A 87 16.22 -11.58 15.76
C PRO A 87 14.72 -11.79 15.56
N GLU A 88 14.38 -12.65 14.61
CA GLU A 88 13.01 -13.12 14.41
C GLU A 88 12.74 -14.27 15.38
N LEU A 89 11.51 -14.32 15.87
CA LEU A 89 11.03 -15.36 16.76
C LEU A 89 9.69 -15.85 16.22
N ASP A 90 9.70 -17.07 15.71
CA ASP A 90 8.52 -17.71 15.16
C ASP A 90 8.07 -18.84 16.06
N PHE A 91 6.77 -18.89 16.31
CA PHE A 91 6.12 -19.99 16.99
C PHE A 91 5.20 -20.69 16.00
N ASN A 92 5.46 -21.97 15.76
CA ASN A 92 4.65 -22.79 14.88
C ASN A 92 3.96 -23.89 15.69
N ALA A 93 2.66 -24.05 15.43
CA ALA A 93 1.85 -25.14 15.96
C ALA A 93 1.17 -25.83 14.78
N GLU A 94 1.52 -27.08 14.54
CA GLU A 94 1.00 -27.89 13.44
C GLU A 94 0.29 -29.12 14.02
N ALA A 95 -0.88 -29.43 13.49
CA ALA A 95 -1.59 -30.68 13.73
C ALA A 95 -1.92 -31.30 12.38
N SER A 96 -1.42 -32.50 12.12
CA SER A 96 -1.62 -33.20 10.86
C SER A 96 -2.14 -34.61 11.09
N VAL A 97 -3.09 -35.01 10.24
CA VAL A 97 -3.65 -36.37 10.25
C VAL A 97 -3.40 -36.97 8.88
N THR A 98 -2.57 -38.00 8.83
CA THR A 98 -2.24 -38.72 7.61
C THR A 98 -2.94 -40.07 7.61
N ARG A 99 -3.84 -40.27 6.65
CA ARG A 99 -4.50 -41.57 6.42
C ARG A 99 -3.84 -42.25 5.24
N THR A 100 -3.19 -43.39 5.49
CA THR A 100 -2.58 -44.23 4.44
C THR A 100 -3.44 -45.46 4.22
N HIS A 101 -3.83 -45.66 2.97
CA HIS A 101 -4.48 -46.89 2.52
C HIS A 101 -3.41 -47.80 1.94
N ARG A 102 -3.21 -48.98 2.53
CA ARG A 102 -2.43 -50.05 1.89
C ARG A 102 -3.38 -51.14 1.45
N ASP A 103 -3.47 -51.30 0.13
CA ASP A 103 -3.82 -52.59 -0.44
C ASP A 103 -2.62 -53.52 -0.24
N ALA A 104 -2.83 -54.60 0.50
CA ALA A 104 -2.01 -55.79 0.30
C ALA A 104 -2.37 -56.29 -1.10
N GLY A 105 -1.63 -55.83 -2.10
CA GLY A 105 -1.78 -56.27 -3.48
C GLY A 105 -1.80 -57.79 -3.56
N GLU A 106 -2.61 -58.27 -4.51
CA GLU A 106 -2.99 -59.67 -4.72
C GLU A 106 -4.05 -60.21 -3.74
N SER A 107 -5.31 -60.13 -4.16
CA SER A 107 -6.19 -61.29 -3.92
C SER A 107 -5.40 -62.52 -4.36
N PRO A 108 -5.20 -63.57 -3.52
CA PRO A 108 -4.39 -64.71 -3.90
C PRO A 108 -4.86 -65.18 -5.29
N PRO A 109 -3.95 -65.37 -6.27
CA PRO A 109 -4.33 -65.63 -7.65
C PRO A 109 -5.35 -66.77 -7.65
N LEU A 110 -6.34 -66.70 -8.53
CA LEU A 110 -7.46 -67.66 -8.55
C LEU A 110 -6.96 -69.11 -8.57
N MET A 111 -5.76 -69.34 -9.08
CA MET A 111 -5.06 -70.63 -9.08
C MET A 111 -4.56 -71.08 -7.71
N ASP A 112 -4.10 -70.20 -6.81
CA ASP A 112 -3.66 -70.57 -5.46
C ASP A 112 -4.86 -70.85 -4.54
N THR A 113 -5.92 -70.05 -4.65
CA THR A 113 -7.19 -70.34 -3.95
C THR A 113 -7.87 -71.58 -4.50
N ALA A 114 -7.83 -71.80 -5.82
CA ALA A 114 -8.28 -73.05 -6.42
C ALA A 114 -7.40 -74.24 -6.00
N ALA A 115 -6.07 -74.09 -5.92
CA ALA A 115 -5.15 -75.14 -5.47
C ALA A 115 -5.36 -75.48 -3.99
N GLN A 116 -5.59 -74.50 -3.13
CA GLN A 116 -5.96 -74.73 -1.72
C GLN A 116 -7.30 -75.45 -1.61
N LYS A 117 -8.33 -75.01 -2.33
CA LYS A 117 -9.64 -75.68 -2.34
C LYS A 117 -9.58 -77.07 -2.94
N LEU A 118 -8.76 -77.29 -3.97
CA LEU A 118 -8.53 -78.60 -4.59
C LEU A 118 -7.75 -79.54 -3.66
N ASN A 119 -6.74 -79.05 -2.92
CA ASN A 119 -6.05 -79.85 -1.91
C ASN A 119 -6.98 -80.19 -0.75
N ALA A 120 -7.81 -79.25 -0.29
CA ALA A 120 -8.84 -79.49 0.71
C ALA A 120 -9.92 -80.47 0.21
N LEU A 121 -10.26 -80.43 -1.09
CA LEU A 121 -11.16 -81.37 -1.72
C LEU A 121 -10.51 -82.76 -1.90
N ASN A 122 -9.20 -82.81 -2.18
CA ASN A 122 -8.43 -84.04 -2.28
C ASN A 122 -8.28 -84.73 -0.92
N THR A 123 -8.12 -83.98 0.18
CA THR A 123 -8.14 -84.54 1.54
C THR A 123 -9.54 -85.00 1.96
N LEU A 124 -10.61 -84.41 1.39
CA LEU A 124 -11.99 -84.84 1.59
C LEU A 124 -12.37 -86.09 0.77
N LEU A 125 -11.99 -86.17 -0.52
CA LEU A 125 -12.34 -87.25 -1.45
C LEU A 125 -11.39 -88.46 -1.39
N GLY A 126 -10.10 -88.25 -1.09
CA GLY A 126 -9.06 -89.28 -1.16
C GLY A 126 -8.43 -89.57 0.19
N GLY A 127 -8.59 -90.82 0.66
CA GLY A 127 -7.72 -91.35 1.70
C GLY A 127 -6.36 -91.72 1.09
N ALA A 128 -5.30 -91.11 1.62
CA ALA A 128 -3.88 -91.41 1.41
C ALA A 128 -3.16 -90.74 0.21
N GLY A 129 -2.18 -89.90 0.54
CA GLY A 129 -1.01 -89.59 -0.29
C GLY A 129 -0.33 -88.27 0.09
N PRO A 130 0.99 -88.06 -0.16
CA PRO A 130 2.10 -89.01 -0.32
C PRO A 130 3.14 -88.82 0.81
N GLY A 131 3.76 -89.91 1.28
CA GLY A 131 4.87 -89.84 2.25
C GLY A 131 4.56 -90.41 3.64
N ALA A 132 3.88 -91.55 3.72
CA ALA A 132 4.09 -92.42 4.86
C ALA A 132 5.47 -93.09 4.72
N ASN A 133 6.51 -92.39 5.14
CA ASN A 133 7.77 -93.03 5.53
C ASN A 133 7.46 -93.93 6.73
N ALA A 134 7.14 -95.20 6.46
CA ALA A 134 7.20 -96.25 7.45
C ALA A 134 8.67 -96.60 7.73
N GLY A 135 9.34 -95.70 8.44
CA GLY A 135 10.64 -95.95 9.06
C GLY A 135 10.46 -96.15 10.55
N GLY A 136 10.66 -97.38 11.01
CA GLY A 136 11.02 -97.67 12.40
C GLY A 136 9.89 -98.03 13.36
N ASN A 137 9.73 -99.34 13.56
CA ASN A 137 9.37 -100.05 14.79
C ASN A 137 8.39 -99.39 15.78
N ALA A 138 7.21 -100.00 15.94
CA ALA A 138 6.78 -100.47 17.25
C ALA A 138 5.59 -101.42 17.11
N ALA A 139 5.76 -102.64 17.61
CA ALA A 139 4.67 -103.56 17.86
C ALA A 139 3.65 -102.93 18.81
N ALA A 140 2.39 -102.96 18.40
CA ALA A 140 1.44 -103.72 19.19
C ALA A 140 1.03 -104.88 18.25
N SER A 141 0.93 -106.15 18.64
CA SER A 141 -0.25 -106.55 19.44
C SER A 141 -1.39 -105.56 19.20
N THR A 142 -1.83 -105.47 17.93
CA THR A 142 -3.09 -104.92 17.44
C THR A 142 -3.98 -104.42 18.55
N SER A 143 -3.81 -103.16 18.96
CA SER A 143 -4.77 -102.51 19.85
C SER A 143 -5.79 -101.83 18.94
N ALA A 144 -7.06 -102.22 19.07
CA ALA A 144 -8.18 -101.59 18.36
C ALA A 144 -8.21 -100.05 18.55
N LEU A 145 -7.57 -99.56 19.62
CA LEU A 145 -7.32 -98.15 19.90
C LEU A 145 -6.38 -97.46 18.88
N GLY A 146 -5.37 -98.14 18.33
CA GLY A 146 -4.50 -97.57 17.29
C GLY A 146 -5.21 -97.38 15.95
N ALA A 147 -6.11 -98.31 15.59
CA ALA A 147 -6.96 -98.21 14.42
C ALA A 147 -8.09 -97.18 14.61
N ALA A 148 -8.63 -97.06 15.84
CA ALA A 148 -9.59 -96.01 16.18
C ALA A 148 -8.95 -94.62 16.20
N ALA A 149 -7.71 -94.49 16.70
CA ALA A 149 -6.97 -93.24 16.70
C ALA A 149 -6.70 -92.74 15.27
N SER A 150 -6.34 -93.63 14.33
CA SER A 150 -6.17 -93.26 12.92
C SER A 150 -7.50 -92.96 12.22
N ALA A 151 -8.59 -93.62 12.61
CA ALA A 151 -9.93 -93.29 12.12
C ALA A 151 -10.40 -91.91 12.61
N VAL A 152 -10.20 -91.58 13.90
CA VAL A 152 -10.50 -90.27 14.47
C VAL A 152 -9.64 -89.18 13.81
N GLN A 153 -8.34 -89.45 13.60
CA GLN A 153 -7.44 -88.53 12.90
C GLN A 153 -7.92 -88.25 11.47
N SER A 154 -8.46 -89.26 10.77
CA SER A 154 -8.95 -89.12 9.39
C SER A 154 -10.29 -88.39 9.28
N VAL A 155 -11.16 -88.49 10.30
CA VAL A 155 -12.37 -87.66 10.40
C VAL A 155 -11.98 -86.22 10.73
N GLN A 156 -11.02 -86.01 11.63
CA GLN A 156 -10.59 -84.68 12.05
C GLN A 156 -9.91 -83.91 10.91
N THR A 157 -9.10 -84.57 10.07
CA THR A 157 -8.50 -83.93 8.88
C THR A 157 -9.54 -83.62 7.81
N ARG A 158 -10.59 -84.44 7.67
CA ARG A 158 -11.71 -84.14 6.76
C ARG A 158 -12.55 -82.96 7.23
N VAL A 159 -12.82 -82.84 8.53
CA VAL A 159 -13.52 -81.68 9.08
C VAL A 159 -12.72 -80.39 8.86
N GLN A 160 -11.39 -80.45 9.05
CA GLN A 160 -10.50 -79.32 8.75
C GLN A 160 -10.46 -78.97 7.26
N GLY A 161 -10.51 -79.97 6.37
CA GLY A 161 -10.62 -79.76 4.93
C GLY A 161 -11.93 -79.08 4.52
N LEU A 162 -13.04 -79.42 5.19
CA LEU A 162 -14.34 -78.79 4.94
C LEU A 162 -14.34 -77.31 5.38
N ASP A 163 -13.79 -77.01 6.55
CA ASP A 163 -13.71 -75.65 7.10
C ASP A 163 -12.87 -74.73 6.18
N ALA A 164 -11.75 -75.23 5.66
CA ALA A 164 -10.93 -74.52 4.68
C ALA A 164 -11.65 -74.25 3.35
N LEU A 165 -12.61 -75.10 2.96
CA LEU A 165 -13.38 -74.97 1.71
C LEU A 165 -14.51 -73.94 1.84
N LEU A 166 -15.08 -73.82 3.04
CA LEU A 166 -16.16 -72.88 3.38
C LEU A 166 -15.66 -71.50 3.84
N SER A 167 -14.42 -71.37 4.31
CA SER A 167 -13.87 -70.07 4.75
C SER A 167 -13.60 -69.12 3.57
N ALA A 168 -14.03 -67.86 3.70
CA ALA A 168 -13.69 -66.78 2.77
C ALA A 168 -12.25 -66.25 3.03
N PRO A 169 -11.51 -65.79 1.99
CA PRO A 169 -10.17 -65.23 2.19
C PRO A 169 -10.20 -63.95 3.04
N PRO A 170 -9.14 -63.65 3.81
CA PRO A 170 -9.06 -62.44 4.62
C PRO A 170 -9.08 -61.18 3.74
N ALA A 171 -9.71 -60.11 4.21
CA ALA A 171 -9.74 -58.83 3.50
C ALA A 171 -8.31 -58.25 3.36
N SER A 172 -7.96 -57.84 2.15
CA SER A 172 -6.63 -57.35 1.75
C SER A 172 -6.40 -55.86 2.02
N GLU A 173 -7.37 -55.17 2.62
CA GLU A 173 -7.36 -53.71 2.80
C GLU A 173 -7.04 -53.34 4.25
N THR A 174 -5.96 -52.58 4.45
CA THR A 174 -5.64 -52.00 5.77
C THR A 174 -5.47 -50.49 5.66
N THR A 175 -6.30 -49.77 6.40
CA THR A 175 -6.19 -48.31 6.55
C THR A 175 -5.44 -47.99 7.84
N PHE A 176 -4.36 -47.20 7.75
CA PHE A 176 -3.64 -46.66 8.90
C PHE A 176 -3.86 -45.16 8.99
N THR A 177 -4.32 -44.67 10.14
CA THR A 177 -4.44 -43.24 10.44
C THR A 177 -3.35 -42.86 11.42
N ALA A 178 -2.53 -41.87 11.07
CA ALA A 178 -1.48 -41.31 11.92
C ALA A 178 -1.81 -39.86 12.23
N GLU A 179 -1.82 -39.51 13.52
CA GLU A 179 -1.97 -38.13 13.98
C GLU A 179 -0.63 -37.62 14.52
N SER A 180 -0.24 -36.41 14.12
CA SER A 180 0.99 -35.76 14.58
C SER A 180 0.70 -34.32 15.00
N TYR A 181 1.21 -33.94 16.17
CA TYR A 181 1.15 -32.59 16.70
C TYR A 181 2.59 -32.08 16.88
N LEU A 182 2.94 -30.98 16.23
CA LEU A 182 4.27 -30.38 16.29
C LEU A 182 4.15 -28.97 16.86
N LEU A 183 4.88 -28.70 17.93
CA LEU A 183 5.08 -27.37 18.47
C LEU A 183 6.54 -27.01 18.28
N GLY A 184 6.81 -25.90 17.62
CA GLY A 184 8.16 -25.40 17.41
C GLY A 184 8.27 -23.93 17.81
N LEU A 185 9.46 -23.59 18.28
CA LEU A 185 9.89 -22.22 18.46
C LEU A 185 11.21 -22.10 17.72
N THR A 186 11.24 -21.29 16.68
CA THR A 186 12.44 -21.05 15.87
C THR A 186 12.87 -19.60 16.04
N THR A 187 14.18 -19.39 16.18
CA THR A 187 14.77 -18.06 16.14
C THR A 187 15.78 -17.98 15.01
N SER A 188 15.72 -16.91 14.24
CA SER A 188 16.66 -16.63 13.17
C SER A 188 17.26 -15.24 13.38
N TYR A 189 18.54 -15.08 13.08
CA TYR A 189 19.21 -13.79 13.17
C TYR A 189 20.27 -13.68 12.09
N GLU A 190 20.12 -12.71 11.19
CA GLU A 190 21.10 -12.41 10.16
C GLU A 190 22.12 -11.39 10.67
N LEU A 191 23.39 -11.78 10.70
CA LEU A 191 24.49 -10.87 11.07
C LEU A 191 24.86 -9.97 9.88
N ASP A 192 24.73 -8.67 10.07
CA ASP A 192 24.98 -7.65 9.04
C ASP A 192 26.46 -7.27 8.92
N LEU A 193 27.31 -8.25 8.57
CA LEU A 193 28.78 -8.04 8.43
C LEU A 193 29.15 -7.08 7.28
N TRP A 194 28.30 -7.02 6.25
CA TRP A 194 28.53 -6.26 5.01
C TRP A 194 27.71 -4.97 4.93
N GLY A 195 26.92 -4.65 5.97
CA GLY A 195 26.10 -3.43 6.02
C GLY A 195 24.86 -3.43 5.11
N ARG A 196 24.50 -4.56 4.48
CA ARG A 196 23.33 -4.68 3.59
C ARG A 196 22.02 -4.33 4.30
N LEU A 197 21.81 -4.85 5.52
CA LEU A 197 20.57 -4.59 6.26
C LEU A 197 20.56 -3.16 6.81
N SER A 198 21.72 -2.65 7.21
CA SER A 198 21.87 -1.27 7.67
C SER A 198 21.63 -0.25 6.56
N ALA A 199 22.13 -0.50 5.35
CA ALA A 199 21.88 0.32 4.16
C ALA A 199 20.38 0.29 3.78
N ALA A 200 19.75 -0.88 3.78
CA ALA A 200 18.30 -1.00 3.52
C ALA A 200 17.44 -0.24 4.54
N HIS A 201 17.82 -0.26 5.83
CA HIS A 201 17.14 0.53 6.85
C HIS A 201 17.39 2.04 6.69
N ARG A 202 18.62 2.45 6.35
CA ARG A 202 18.96 3.86 6.11
C ARG A 202 18.20 4.42 4.92
N SER A 203 18.14 3.68 3.81
CA SER A 203 17.32 3.99 2.64
C SER A 203 15.85 4.24 3.03
N ALA A 204 15.23 3.29 3.74
CA ALA A 204 13.83 3.44 4.12
C ALA A 204 13.57 4.64 5.05
N ARG A 205 14.58 5.09 5.82
CA ARG A 205 14.50 6.32 6.63
C ARG A 205 14.61 7.58 5.77
N LEU A 206 15.47 7.59 4.77
CA LEU A 206 15.62 8.72 3.85
C LEU A 206 14.38 8.88 2.97
N ASP A 207 13.75 7.78 2.55
CA ASP A 207 12.46 7.81 1.86
C ASP A 207 11.35 8.42 2.73
N LEU A 208 11.35 8.12 4.03
CA LEU A 208 10.46 8.73 5.01
C LEU A 208 10.70 10.24 5.13
N GLU A 209 11.97 10.66 5.17
CA GLU A 209 12.33 12.08 5.21
C GLU A 209 11.96 12.81 3.91
N ALA A 210 12.19 12.20 2.74
CA ALA A 210 11.77 12.74 1.45
C ALA A 210 10.25 12.90 1.38
N THR A 211 9.50 11.88 1.81
CA THR A 211 8.03 11.92 1.87
C THR A 211 7.52 13.01 2.80
N ARG A 212 8.28 13.37 3.86
CA ARG A 212 7.94 14.50 4.73
C ARG A 212 8.12 15.83 4.01
N GLU A 213 9.16 15.97 3.21
CA GLU A 213 9.38 17.18 2.39
C GLU A 213 8.34 17.32 1.27
N ASP A 214 7.88 16.20 0.70
CA ASP A 214 6.75 16.19 -0.23
C ASP A 214 5.46 16.69 0.42
N LEU A 215 5.23 16.37 1.70
CA LEU A 215 4.08 16.90 2.45
C LEU A 215 4.15 18.43 2.57
N TYR A 216 5.32 19.00 2.89
CA TYR A 216 5.49 20.45 2.94
C TYR A 216 5.31 21.10 1.56
N THR A 217 5.76 20.45 0.49
CA THR A 217 5.51 20.88 -0.90
C THR A 217 4.01 20.92 -1.21
N ALA A 218 3.27 19.90 -0.76
CA ALA A 218 1.82 19.85 -0.93
C ALA A 218 1.13 20.97 -0.14
N MET A 219 1.53 21.22 1.11
CA MET A 219 1.00 22.33 1.93
C MET A 219 1.20 23.69 1.26
N GLN A 220 2.41 23.96 0.75
CA GLN A 220 2.72 25.20 0.07
C GLN A 220 1.91 25.37 -1.23
N THR A 221 1.70 24.27 -1.96
CA THR A 221 0.90 24.24 -3.19
C THR A 221 -0.56 24.53 -2.90
N ILE A 222 -1.14 23.88 -1.89
CA ILE A 222 -2.53 24.10 -1.48
C ILE A 222 -2.73 25.53 -0.98
N ALA A 223 -1.80 26.06 -0.16
CA ALA A 223 -1.85 27.46 0.26
C ALA A 223 -1.85 28.41 -0.94
N GLY A 224 -0.97 28.18 -1.93
CA GLY A 224 -0.94 28.97 -3.16
C GLY A 224 -2.24 28.88 -3.97
N GLN A 225 -2.81 27.69 -4.13
CA GLN A 225 -4.08 27.50 -4.83
C GLN A 225 -5.23 28.22 -4.13
N VAL A 226 -5.33 28.11 -2.79
CA VAL A 226 -6.36 28.81 -2.01
C VAL A 226 -6.25 30.32 -2.19
N VAL A 227 -5.04 30.87 -2.11
CA VAL A 227 -4.80 32.31 -2.30
C VAL A 227 -5.20 32.76 -3.70
N LEU A 228 -4.79 32.03 -4.74
CA LEU A 228 -5.15 32.36 -6.12
C LEU A 228 -6.66 32.28 -6.37
N THR A 229 -7.31 31.19 -5.96
CA THR A 229 -8.76 31.04 -6.13
C THR A 229 -9.53 32.09 -5.35
N TRP A 230 -9.11 32.43 -4.13
CA TRP A 230 -9.73 33.51 -3.36
C TRP A 230 -9.57 34.88 -4.06
N LEU A 231 -8.38 35.20 -4.57
CA LEU A 231 -8.17 36.43 -5.35
C LEU A 231 -9.05 36.45 -6.60
N ASP A 232 -9.18 35.33 -7.32
CA ASP A 232 -10.06 35.22 -8.48
C ASP A 232 -11.53 35.47 -8.09
N THR A 233 -11.99 34.97 -6.93
CA THR A 233 -13.35 35.29 -6.46
C THR A 233 -13.55 36.78 -6.21
N LEU A 234 -12.55 37.48 -5.66
CA LEU A 234 -12.62 38.92 -5.45
C LEU A 234 -12.65 39.70 -6.78
N VAL A 235 -11.79 39.32 -7.73
CA VAL A 235 -11.76 39.91 -9.08
C VAL A 235 -13.13 39.77 -9.74
N GLU A 236 -13.72 38.57 -9.70
CA GLU A 236 -15.02 38.29 -10.32
C GLU A 236 -16.15 39.09 -9.65
N LYS A 237 -16.18 39.16 -8.30
CA LYS A 237 -17.15 39.99 -7.55
C LYS A 237 -17.06 41.47 -7.94
N GLN A 238 -15.85 42.01 -8.09
CA GLN A 238 -15.64 43.40 -8.47
C GLN A 238 -16.07 43.66 -9.92
N GLY A 239 -15.73 42.75 -10.85
CA GLY A 239 -16.19 42.83 -12.24
C GLY A 239 -17.71 42.81 -12.36
N LEU A 240 -18.37 41.94 -11.58
CA LEU A 240 -19.83 41.85 -11.48
C LEU A 240 -20.46 43.15 -10.96
N GLY A 241 -19.83 43.78 -9.95
CA GLY A 241 -20.23 45.09 -9.44
C GLY A 241 -20.20 46.17 -10.52
N VAL A 242 -19.08 46.27 -11.25
CA VAL A 242 -18.92 47.24 -12.35
C VAL A 242 -19.97 47.07 -13.46
N VAL A 243 -20.26 45.83 -13.87
CA VAL A 243 -21.26 45.56 -14.91
C VAL A 243 -22.67 45.90 -14.43
N ARG A 244 -22.99 45.67 -13.15
CA ARG A 244 -24.28 46.06 -12.56
C ARG A 244 -24.44 47.58 -12.52
N ASP A 245 -23.39 48.31 -12.18
CA ASP A 245 -23.38 49.78 -12.20
C ASP A 245 -23.55 50.32 -13.63
N GLN A 246 -22.90 49.69 -14.61
CA GLN A 246 -23.08 50.02 -16.02
C GLN A 246 -24.51 49.76 -16.49
N LEU A 247 -25.13 48.64 -16.09
CA LEU A 247 -26.52 48.32 -16.41
C LEU A 247 -27.47 49.36 -15.81
N ALA A 248 -27.26 49.75 -14.55
CA ALA A 248 -28.05 50.78 -13.89
C ALA A 248 -27.95 52.12 -14.65
N THR A 249 -26.73 52.54 -14.99
CA THR A 249 -26.47 53.75 -15.79
C THR A 249 -27.15 53.70 -17.15
N ASN A 250 -27.06 52.56 -17.85
CA ASN A 250 -27.70 52.37 -19.15
C ASN A 250 -29.22 52.45 -19.08
N LYS A 251 -29.84 51.92 -18.01
CA LYS A 251 -31.28 52.02 -17.77
C LYS A 251 -31.71 53.47 -17.52
N THR A 252 -30.99 54.21 -16.68
CA THR A 252 -31.26 55.63 -16.43
C THR A 252 -31.17 56.46 -17.72
N ASN A 253 -30.15 56.20 -18.55
CA ASN A 253 -30.02 56.84 -19.86
C ASN A 253 -31.17 56.48 -20.81
N LEU A 254 -31.63 55.23 -20.80
CA LEU A 254 -32.79 54.80 -21.58
C LEU A 254 -34.05 55.56 -21.17
N GLU A 255 -34.33 55.68 -19.87
CA GLU A 255 -35.47 56.43 -19.36
C GLU A 255 -35.45 57.91 -19.81
N LEU A 256 -34.27 58.53 -19.78
CA LEU A 256 -34.10 59.91 -20.24
C LEU A 256 -34.36 60.05 -21.75
N ILE A 257 -33.83 59.14 -22.57
CA ILE A 257 -34.02 59.17 -24.02
C ILE A 257 -35.49 58.90 -24.38
N GLU A 258 -36.15 57.96 -23.71
CA GLU A 258 -37.59 57.69 -23.88
C GLU A 258 -38.45 58.90 -23.47
N LEU A 259 -38.06 59.64 -22.42
CA LEU A 259 -38.72 60.89 -22.05
C LEU A 259 -38.55 61.98 -23.13
N ARG A 260 -37.34 62.12 -23.70
CA ARG A 260 -37.07 63.08 -24.79
C ARG A 260 -37.82 62.71 -26.07
N TYR A 261 -37.88 61.43 -26.42
CA TYR A 261 -38.63 60.92 -27.57
C TYR A 261 -40.12 61.26 -27.46
N ARG A 262 -40.74 61.03 -26.29
CA ARG A 262 -42.15 61.39 -26.03
C ARG A 262 -42.44 62.89 -26.16
N LYS A 263 -41.43 63.74 -26.01
CA LYS A 263 -41.51 65.19 -26.22
C LYS A 263 -41.08 65.63 -27.63
N GLY A 264 -40.81 64.71 -28.54
CA GLY A 264 -40.36 65.00 -29.92
C GLY A 264 -38.92 65.50 -30.04
N MET A 265 -38.08 65.32 -29.00
CA MET A 265 -36.71 65.84 -28.92
C MET A 265 -35.61 64.78 -29.13
N ALA A 266 -35.99 63.55 -29.46
CA ALA A 266 -35.09 62.44 -29.79
C ALA A 266 -35.73 61.57 -30.87
N THR A 267 -34.96 60.70 -31.53
CA THR A 267 -35.45 59.80 -32.57
C THR A 267 -35.79 58.42 -32.01
N ALA A 268 -36.60 57.64 -32.74
CA ALA A 268 -36.85 56.24 -32.39
C ALA A 268 -35.57 55.38 -32.46
N LEU A 269 -34.66 55.72 -33.37
CA LEU A 269 -33.37 55.06 -33.51
C LEU A 269 -32.55 55.17 -32.21
N ASP A 270 -32.50 56.35 -31.60
CA ASP A 270 -31.78 56.57 -30.34
C ASP A 270 -32.30 55.66 -29.21
N VAL A 271 -33.62 55.48 -29.12
CA VAL A 271 -34.26 54.59 -28.15
C VAL A 271 -33.84 53.13 -28.40
N PHE A 272 -33.89 52.66 -29.65
CA PHE A 272 -33.52 51.29 -29.98
C PHE A 272 -32.03 51.01 -29.75
N GLN A 273 -31.15 51.95 -30.08
CA GLN A 273 -29.72 51.86 -29.78
C GLN A 273 -29.46 51.76 -28.27
N GLN A 274 -30.13 52.59 -27.47
CA GLN A 274 -29.98 52.53 -26.02
C GLN A 274 -30.57 51.25 -25.41
N ARG A 275 -31.70 50.74 -25.93
CA ARG A 275 -32.26 49.44 -25.54
C ARG A 275 -31.29 48.29 -25.83
N GLN A 276 -30.61 48.33 -26.98
CA GLN A 276 -29.57 47.37 -27.31
C GLN A 276 -28.41 47.42 -26.29
N ALA A 277 -27.96 48.61 -25.90
CA ALA A 277 -26.91 48.76 -24.88
C ALA A 277 -27.32 48.22 -23.50
N VAL A 278 -28.58 48.43 -23.08
CA VAL A 278 -29.14 47.81 -21.85
C VAL A 278 -29.16 46.29 -21.96
N ALA A 279 -29.64 45.75 -23.09
CA ALA A 279 -29.68 44.31 -23.31
C ALA A 279 -28.28 43.67 -23.34
N GLN A 280 -27.29 44.34 -23.94
CA GLN A 280 -25.90 43.89 -23.94
C GLN A 280 -25.30 43.86 -22.53
N ALA A 281 -25.49 44.92 -21.72
CA ALA A 281 -25.01 44.94 -20.34
C ALA A 281 -25.70 43.88 -19.47
N ALA A 282 -27.02 43.70 -19.63
CA ALA A 282 -27.76 42.67 -18.92
C ALA A 282 -27.30 41.25 -19.29
N ALA A 283 -26.98 41.00 -20.56
CA ALA A 283 -26.49 39.71 -21.05
C ALA A 283 -25.10 39.35 -20.51
N ALA A 284 -24.31 40.34 -20.07
CA ALA A 284 -22.98 40.10 -19.50
C ALA A 284 -23.02 39.61 -18.03
N ILE A 285 -24.14 39.76 -17.31
CA ILE A 285 -24.23 39.40 -15.89
C ILE A 285 -24.25 37.87 -15.66
N PRO A 286 -25.12 37.07 -16.31
CA PRO A 286 -25.20 35.63 -16.05
C PRO A 286 -23.88 34.85 -16.20
N PRO A 287 -23.02 35.08 -17.21
CA PRO A 287 -21.74 34.36 -17.29
C PRO A 287 -20.77 34.72 -16.15
N LEU A 288 -20.77 35.96 -15.65
CA LEU A 288 -19.96 36.36 -14.49
C LEU A 288 -20.47 35.72 -13.19
N GLU A 289 -21.80 35.64 -13.01
CA GLU A 289 -22.41 34.95 -11.88
C GLU A 289 -22.07 33.45 -11.89
N ALA A 290 -22.17 32.80 -13.05
CA ALA A 290 -21.79 31.39 -13.22
C ALA A 290 -20.29 31.15 -12.94
N ARG A 291 -19.43 32.10 -13.33
CA ARG A 291 -17.98 32.03 -13.04
C ARG A 291 -17.71 32.17 -11.55
N LEU A 292 -18.37 33.10 -10.87
CA LEU A 292 -18.27 33.29 -9.42
C LEU A 292 -18.74 32.05 -8.66
N GLU A 293 -19.84 31.42 -9.06
CA GLU A 293 -20.31 30.15 -8.49
C GLU A 293 -19.26 29.05 -8.67
N THR A 294 -18.67 28.95 -9.86
CA THR A 294 -17.62 27.95 -10.16
C THR A 294 -16.41 28.13 -9.24
N LEU A 295 -15.89 29.35 -9.12
CA LEU A 295 -14.77 29.67 -8.24
C LEU A 295 -15.10 29.39 -6.76
N THR A 296 -16.33 29.67 -6.34
CA THR A 296 -16.79 29.38 -4.98
C THR A 296 -16.83 27.86 -4.71
N HIS A 297 -17.27 27.07 -5.69
CA HIS A 297 -17.22 25.61 -5.58
C HIS A 297 -15.79 25.06 -5.56
N GLU A 298 -14.90 25.59 -6.40
CA GLU A 298 -13.47 25.23 -6.40
C GLU A 298 -12.82 25.53 -5.05
N LEU A 299 -13.07 26.71 -4.49
CA LEU A 299 -12.59 27.08 -3.17
C LEU A 299 -13.15 26.16 -2.08
N ALA A 300 -14.46 25.83 -2.13
CA ALA A 300 -15.06 24.90 -1.17
C ALA A 300 -14.36 23.53 -1.17
N VAL A 301 -14.03 23.00 -2.35
CA VAL A 301 -13.30 21.72 -2.48
C VAL A 301 -11.89 21.82 -1.89
N LEU A 302 -11.17 22.93 -2.14
CA LEU A 302 -9.85 23.16 -1.55
C LEU A 302 -9.90 23.21 -0.01
N LEU A 303 -11.00 23.72 0.56
CA LEU A 303 -11.24 23.76 2.01
C LEU A 303 -11.73 22.42 2.59
N GLY A 304 -11.91 21.38 1.78
CA GLY A 304 -12.46 20.09 2.21
C GLY A 304 -13.97 20.12 2.50
N LYS A 305 -14.68 21.14 2.01
CA LYS A 305 -16.14 21.32 2.14
C LYS A 305 -16.86 20.83 0.87
N PRO A 306 -18.15 20.46 0.95
CA PRO A 306 -18.91 20.08 -0.23
C PRO A 306 -19.09 21.27 -1.20
N PRO A 307 -19.15 21.03 -2.52
CA PRO A 307 -19.45 22.09 -3.49
C PRO A 307 -20.86 22.62 -3.19
N ARG A 308 -20.99 23.95 -3.03
CA ARG A 308 -22.17 24.71 -2.54
C ARG A 308 -22.26 24.92 -1.03
N ALA A 309 -21.25 24.55 -0.26
CA ALA A 309 -21.16 25.02 1.12
C ALA A 309 -21.12 26.55 1.14
N ASP A 310 -21.87 27.16 2.06
CA ASP A 310 -21.71 28.58 2.34
C ASP A 310 -20.35 28.79 3.00
N LEU A 311 -19.51 29.59 2.33
CA LEU A 311 -18.15 29.89 2.77
C LEU A 311 -18.11 31.18 3.61
N GLY A 312 -19.19 31.97 3.65
CA GLY A 312 -19.24 33.24 4.38
C GLY A 312 -18.21 34.26 3.87
N LEU A 313 -17.87 34.23 2.57
CA LEU A 313 -16.89 35.13 1.98
C LEU A 313 -17.36 36.58 2.06
N ALA A 314 -16.52 37.48 2.55
CA ALA A 314 -16.89 38.87 2.68
C ALA A 314 -17.01 39.52 1.28
N ASP A 315 -17.80 40.58 1.19
CA ASP A 315 -17.77 41.51 0.05
C ASP A 315 -16.66 42.54 0.33
N GLY A 316 -15.43 42.05 0.43
CA GLY A 316 -14.26 42.83 0.80
C GLY A 316 -13.64 43.59 -0.39
N ALA A 317 -12.95 44.69 -0.07
CA ALA A 317 -12.01 45.32 -0.98
C ALA A 317 -10.77 44.44 -1.19
N PHE A 318 -10.03 44.68 -2.27
CA PHE A 318 -8.74 44.03 -2.45
C PHE A 318 -7.82 44.30 -1.25
N PRO A 319 -7.09 43.29 -0.76
CA PRO A 319 -6.06 43.53 0.24
C PRO A 319 -5.03 44.52 -0.33
N GLU A 320 -4.56 45.46 0.50
CA GLU A 320 -3.43 46.29 0.10
C GLU A 320 -2.21 45.39 -0.11
N ALA A 321 -1.65 45.42 -1.32
CA ALA A 321 -0.44 44.67 -1.60
C ALA A 321 0.68 45.19 -0.69
N GLY A 322 1.18 44.34 0.19
CA GLY A 322 2.35 44.63 1.00
C GLY A 322 3.57 45.03 0.15
N PRO A 323 4.63 45.58 0.75
CA PRO A 323 5.82 45.96 0.00
C PRO A 323 6.38 44.75 -0.75
N LEU A 324 6.73 44.94 -2.03
CA LEU A 324 7.43 43.93 -2.79
C LEU A 324 8.70 43.51 -2.03
N PRO A 325 9.04 42.21 -2.01
CA PRO A 325 10.27 41.77 -1.38
C PRO A 325 11.46 42.49 -1.99
N ALA A 326 12.47 42.77 -1.17
CA ALA A 326 13.70 43.41 -1.64
C ALA A 326 14.31 42.58 -2.79
N GLN A 327 14.85 43.28 -3.79
CA GLN A 327 15.60 42.66 -4.87
C GLN A 327 16.82 41.97 -4.22
N GLY A 328 17.01 40.66 -4.48
CA GLY A 328 17.93 39.85 -3.67
C GLY A 328 17.39 38.48 -3.29
N ILE A 329 17.40 37.48 -4.18
CA ILE A 329 17.10 36.08 -3.77
C ILE A 329 18.42 35.29 -3.83
N PRO A 330 19.01 34.93 -2.67
CA PRO A 330 20.15 34.01 -2.64
C PRO A 330 19.82 32.69 -3.30
N ALA A 331 20.81 32.09 -3.95
CA ALA A 331 20.71 30.69 -4.34
C ALA A 331 20.47 29.77 -3.13
N ASP A 332 20.92 30.15 -1.94
CA ASP A 332 20.64 29.43 -0.68
C ASP A 332 19.15 29.30 -0.35
N LEU A 333 18.28 30.17 -0.87
CA LEU A 333 16.83 30.02 -0.72
C LEU A 333 16.29 28.83 -1.54
N LEU A 334 16.94 28.44 -2.63
CA LEU A 334 16.58 27.21 -3.35
C LEU A 334 16.81 25.98 -2.48
N ALA A 335 17.86 25.98 -1.65
CA ALA A 335 18.14 24.88 -0.72
C ALA A 335 17.09 24.79 0.40
N ARG A 336 16.32 25.85 0.67
CA ARG A 336 15.19 25.82 1.60
C ARG A 336 13.91 25.29 0.98
N ARG A 337 13.82 25.13 -0.35
CA ARG A 337 12.61 24.63 -0.98
C ARG A 337 12.40 23.15 -0.65
N PRO A 338 11.21 22.75 -0.16
CA PRO A 338 10.94 21.36 0.21
C PRO A 338 11.08 20.38 -0.97
N ASP A 339 10.70 20.77 -2.19
CA ASP A 339 10.83 19.92 -3.38
C ASP A 339 12.29 19.63 -3.76
N VAL A 340 13.17 20.64 -3.64
CA VAL A 340 14.61 20.47 -3.84
C VAL A 340 15.22 19.58 -2.76
N ARG A 341 14.77 19.74 -1.50
CA ARG A 341 15.21 18.89 -0.38
C ARG A 341 14.75 17.44 -0.56
N ALA A 342 13.51 17.22 -0.98
CA ALA A 342 12.98 15.90 -1.31
C ALA A 342 13.79 15.23 -2.43
N ALA A 343 14.04 15.96 -3.52
CA ALA A 343 14.85 15.47 -4.63
C ALA A 343 16.31 15.18 -4.21
N GLY A 344 16.88 16.00 -3.33
CA GLY A 344 18.21 15.76 -2.75
C GLY A 344 18.27 14.45 -1.94
N LEU A 345 17.24 14.17 -1.14
CA LEU A 345 17.12 12.93 -0.36
C LEU A 345 16.92 11.70 -1.26
N ASP A 346 16.09 11.79 -2.31
CA ASP A 346 15.90 10.72 -3.31
C ASP A 346 17.19 10.45 -4.12
N GLN A 347 17.92 11.50 -4.49
CA GLN A 347 19.22 11.35 -5.16
C GLN A 347 20.26 10.72 -4.24
N TYR A 348 20.31 11.10 -2.96
CA TYR A 348 21.16 10.45 -1.98
C TYR A 348 20.82 8.95 -1.88
N PHE A 349 19.53 8.60 -1.88
CA PHE A 349 19.06 7.22 -1.89
C PHE A 349 19.52 6.42 -3.13
N LYS A 350 19.32 6.94 -4.34
CA LYS A 350 19.73 6.26 -5.60
C LYS A 350 21.23 6.00 -5.61
N ARG A 351 22.00 6.91 -5.01
CA ARG A 351 23.44 6.75 -4.80
C ARG A 351 23.74 5.61 -3.82
N GLU A 352 23.04 5.49 -2.70
CA GLU A 352 23.29 4.42 -1.71
C GLU A 352 22.96 3.00 -2.25
N GLN A 353 21.96 2.85 -3.12
CA GLN A 353 21.63 1.56 -3.76
C GLN A 353 22.66 1.10 -4.80
N ASP A 354 23.23 2.03 -5.57
CA ASP A 354 24.39 1.78 -6.44
C ASP A 354 25.69 1.59 -5.65
N GLY A 355 25.56 1.66 -4.33
CA GLY A 355 26.58 1.40 -3.36
C GLY A 355 27.25 2.62 -2.80
N THR A 356 27.07 3.81 -3.36
CA THR A 356 27.83 5.07 -3.17
C THR A 356 27.44 5.92 -1.95
N THR A 357 28.12 5.81 -0.79
CA THR A 357 28.01 6.73 0.35
C THR A 357 29.18 6.67 1.35
N GLU A 358 29.79 7.82 1.69
CA GLU A 358 30.14 8.19 3.08
C GLU A 358 29.50 9.56 3.42
N LEU A 359 29.34 9.76 4.73
CA LEU A 359 28.49 10.63 5.53
C LEU A 359 28.62 12.15 5.25
N ILE A 360 27.55 12.73 4.71
CA ILE A 360 27.22 14.15 4.97
C ILE A 360 26.30 14.15 6.19
N GLY A 361 26.68 14.95 7.21
CA GLY A 361 26.07 14.97 8.54
C GLY A 361 24.56 15.23 8.57
N ASP A 362 23.99 15.02 9.75
CA ASP A 362 22.57 15.14 10.05
C ASP A 362 21.89 16.35 9.37
N PRO A 363 20.64 16.20 8.90
CA PRO A 363 19.90 17.31 8.31
C PRO A 363 19.79 18.48 9.32
N PRO A 364 19.80 19.75 8.84
CA PRO A 364 19.80 20.91 9.69
C PRO A 364 18.61 20.90 10.67
N SER A 365 18.92 21.17 11.94
CA SER A 365 18.08 21.01 13.13
C SER A 365 16.81 21.90 13.21
N GLY A 366 16.44 22.58 12.12
CA GLY A 366 15.38 23.60 12.08
C GLY A 366 13.94 23.11 11.94
N TRP A 367 13.70 21.83 11.62
CA TRP A 367 12.35 21.29 11.38
C TRP A 367 11.96 20.16 12.35
N ARG A 368 12.45 20.25 13.59
CA ARG A 368 11.91 19.40 14.66
C ARG A 368 10.51 19.93 14.97
N LEU A 369 9.48 19.20 14.56
CA LEU A 369 8.13 19.39 15.08
C LEU A 369 8.25 19.53 16.60
N VAL A 370 7.87 20.69 17.13
CA VAL A 370 7.60 20.83 18.56
C VAL A 370 6.51 19.83 18.84
N ASN A 371 6.91 18.72 19.46
CA ASN A 371 6.03 17.72 19.99
C ASN A 371 5.20 18.43 21.06
N GLN A 372 3.97 18.83 20.71
CA GLN A 372 2.95 19.19 21.68
C GLN A 372 2.60 17.89 22.41
N GLY A 373 3.04 17.81 23.67
CA GLY A 373 2.84 16.63 24.50
C GLY A 373 1.37 16.33 24.81
N LYS A 374 1.09 15.02 24.91
CA LYS A 374 0.07 14.28 25.68
C LYS A 374 0.03 12.88 25.06
N ASP A 375 0.34 11.76 25.70
CA ASP A 375 0.43 11.40 27.13
C ASP A 375 1.67 10.56 27.44
#